data_AF-A0A077WVA7-F1
#
_entry.id   AF-A0A077WVA7-F1
#
_cell.length_a   1.000
_cell.length_b   1.000
_cell.length_c   1.000
_cell.angle_alpha   90.00
_cell.angle_beta   90.00
_cell.angle_gamma   90.00
#
_symmetry.space_group_name_H-M   'P 1'
#
loop_
_entity.id
_entity.type
_entity.pdbx_description
1 polymer ?
#
loop_
_entity_poly.entity_id
_entity_poly.type
_entity_poly.pdbx_seq_one_letter_code
_entity_poly.pdbx_strand_id
1 'polypeptide(L)'
;MKLLLFFAAIAVVCTFSSALPIDDSAASKPEEGGYRVGLYHIHHADNNNDGNSDASTSSANTLVQVDRFAQLIATHWQFDHLDTIKSACYDYIAQQMRDHIEISVHGSSESDNNDDPTLIATAPDQHPLSASSISSSDVMDLDILRAQIFGAIQAHVGGRLPIMWDELGDKLGRPAIELYVRRLVLSHCNASNNNDGDHVEHACLVEYGHQILAEIDRYVVRHLVNLFDIMNGEYLEPLLQHTATDLHQVLAYFNTALFSHETTRLSLHVLPWKQAEQRTHLYDFAASASNSPDHASDIIGYYANLARI
;
A
#
# COMPACT_ATOMS: atom_id res chain seq x y z
N MET A 1 29.90 6.27 -25.55
CA MET A 1 28.64 6.72 -26.19
C MET A 1 27.42 5.90 -25.76
N LYS A 2 27.48 4.56 -25.67
CA LYS A 2 26.33 3.73 -25.24
C LYS A 2 25.77 4.08 -23.84
N LEU A 3 26.63 4.46 -22.87
CA LEU A 3 26.20 4.87 -21.53
C LEU A 3 25.41 6.20 -21.48
N LEU A 4 25.69 7.12 -22.41
CA LEU A 4 25.00 8.42 -22.50
C LEU A 4 23.62 8.31 -23.16
N LEU A 5 23.46 7.36 -24.10
CA LEU A 5 22.15 6.99 -24.65
C LEU A 5 21.28 6.26 -23.62
N PHE A 6 21.90 5.51 -22.71
CA PHE A 6 21.22 4.84 -21.58
C PHE A 6 20.57 5.83 -20.60
N PHE A 7 21.26 6.91 -20.23
CA PHE A 7 20.67 7.95 -19.38
C PHE A 7 19.61 8.78 -20.12
N ALA A 8 19.72 8.95 -21.44
CA ALA A 8 18.71 9.64 -22.23
C ALA A 8 17.38 8.85 -22.30
N ALA A 9 17.43 7.51 -22.39
CA ALA A 9 16.23 6.68 -22.35
C ALA A 9 15.52 6.72 -20.99
N ILE A 10 16.28 6.75 -19.89
CA ILE A 10 15.74 6.93 -18.53
C ILE A 10 15.09 8.32 -18.39
N ALA A 11 15.71 9.37 -18.95
CA ALA A 11 15.14 10.71 -18.93
C ALA A 11 13.85 10.81 -19.76
N VAL A 12 13.73 10.07 -20.88
CA VAL A 12 12.51 10.03 -21.68
C VAL A 12 11.37 9.36 -20.92
N VAL A 13 11.62 8.23 -20.24
CA VAL A 13 10.60 7.54 -19.43
C VAL A 13 10.16 8.41 -18.23
N CYS A 14 11.08 9.15 -17.59
CA CYS A 14 10.73 10.04 -16.47
C CYS A 14 10.10 11.38 -16.91
N THR A 15 10.43 11.91 -18.09
CA THR A 15 9.89 13.21 -18.54
C THR A 15 8.47 13.09 -19.09
N PHE A 16 8.09 11.95 -19.67
CA PHE A 16 6.70 11.71 -20.09
C PHE A 16 5.73 11.50 -18.92
N SER A 17 6.20 11.10 -17.74
CA SER A 17 5.37 11.07 -16.51
C SER A 17 5.14 12.45 -15.87
N SER A 18 5.79 13.52 -16.36
CA SER A 18 5.75 14.85 -15.72
C SER A 18 4.93 15.90 -16.48
N ALA A 19 4.31 15.55 -17.60
CA ALA A 19 3.59 16.53 -18.44
C ALA A 19 2.07 16.52 -18.18
N LEU A 20 1.67 17.00 -17.01
CA LEU A 20 0.34 17.59 -16.82
C LEU A 20 0.52 19.12 -16.68
N PRO A 21 -0.30 19.95 -17.34
CA PRO A 21 -0.23 21.40 -17.17
C PRO A 21 -0.72 21.76 -15.76
N ILE A 22 0.19 22.23 -14.91
CA ILE A 22 -0.15 22.83 -13.62
C ILE A 22 -0.62 24.26 -13.91
N ASP A 23 -1.88 24.52 -13.60
CA ASP A 23 -2.46 25.86 -13.55
C ASP A 23 -1.90 26.57 -12.30
N ASP A 24 -1.13 27.64 -12.53
CA ASP A 24 -0.51 28.46 -11.49
C ASP A 24 -1.57 29.34 -10.81
N SER A 25 -2.11 28.90 -9.68
CA SER A 25 -2.60 29.81 -8.63
C SER A 25 -2.83 29.12 -7.30
N ALA A 26 -1.83 29.19 -6.42
CA ALA A 26 -1.93 29.72 -5.06
C ALA A 26 -0.80 29.14 -4.19
N ALA A 27 0.27 29.92 -4.08
CA ALA A 27 1.35 29.68 -3.15
C ALA A 27 0.92 29.96 -1.70
N SER A 28 1.18 29.03 -0.78
CA SER A 28 1.59 29.37 0.59
C SER A 28 2.55 28.30 1.13
N LYS A 29 3.67 28.76 1.70
CA LYS A 29 4.84 27.99 2.15
C LYS A 29 4.52 27.04 3.33
N PRO A 30 5.24 25.92 3.49
CA PRO A 30 5.39 25.25 4.78
C PRO A 30 6.67 25.70 5.51
N GLU A 31 6.53 25.97 6.80
CA GLU A 31 7.65 26.13 7.75
C GLU A 31 8.21 24.75 8.15
N GLU A 32 9.54 24.69 8.24
CA GLU A 32 10.31 23.55 8.76
C GLU A 32 10.07 23.37 10.27
N GLY A 33 9.90 22.12 10.70
CA GLY A 33 9.89 21.74 12.11
C GLY A 33 10.25 20.27 12.28
N GLY A 34 11.53 19.99 12.52
CA GLY A 34 12.07 18.64 12.73
C GLY A 34 11.66 18.03 14.08
N TYR A 35 11.32 16.75 14.07
CA TYR A 35 11.02 15.98 15.29
C TYR A 35 12.21 15.07 15.66
N ARG A 36 12.79 15.33 16.83
CA ARG A 36 13.72 14.44 17.54
C ARG A 36 12.90 13.36 18.25
N VAL A 37 13.19 12.10 17.97
CA VAL A 37 12.67 10.94 18.71
C VAL A 37 13.52 10.74 19.97
N GLY A 38 12.92 10.99 21.14
CA GLY A 38 13.50 10.72 22.45
C GLY A 38 13.06 9.36 22.96
N LEU A 39 13.99 8.42 23.01
CA LEU A 39 13.84 7.08 23.58
C LEU A 39 13.75 7.18 25.11
N TYR A 40 12.59 6.87 25.72
CA TYR A 40 12.48 6.79 27.17
C TYR A 40 12.54 5.34 27.65
N HIS A 41 13.52 5.11 28.53
CA HIS A 41 13.81 3.86 29.23
C HIS A 41 12.96 3.82 30.51
N ILE A 42 12.12 2.79 30.69
CA ILE A 42 11.26 2.64 31.86
C ILE A 42 12.05 1.94 32.99
N HIS A 43 12.25 2.65 34.10
CA HIS A 43 12.73 2.06 35.35
C HIS A 43 11.55 1.42 36.11
N HIS A 44 11.67 0.11 36.38
CA HIS A 44 10.87 -0.58 37.39
C HIS A 44 11.21 -0.04 38.79
N ALA A 45 10.19 0.29 39.58
CA ALA A 45 10.29 0.45 41.01
C ALA A 45 9.16 -0.34 41.69
N ASP A 46 9.54 -1.44 42.34
CA ASP A 46 8.73 -2.09 43.36
C ASP A 46 8.64 -1.20 44.59
N ASN A 47 7.47 -1.17 45.25
CA ASN A 47 7.41 -1.09 46.70
C ASN A 47 6.01 -1.45 47.24
N ASN A 48 6.01 -2.39 48.19
CA ASN A 48 4.88 -2.74 49.05
C ASN A 48 4.77 -1.80 50.25
N ASN A 49 3.52 -1.60 50.68
CA ASN A 49 2.98 -1.71 52.05
C ASN A 49 2.27 -0.49 52.69
N ASP A 50 1.14 -0.88 53.30
CA ASP A 50 0.39 -0.34 54.44
C ASP A 50 -0.59 0.83 54.27
N GLY A 51 -1.84 0.51 54.65
CA GLY A 51 -3.01 1.35 54.49
C GLY A 51 -3.11 2.50 55.48
N ASN A 52 -3.91 3.49 55.11
CA ASN A 52 -4.99 3.98 55.95
C ASN A 52 -5.97 4.79 55.07
N SER A 53 -7.24 4.60 55.38
CA SER A 53 -8.42 5.29 54.86
C SER A 53 -8.27 6.81 54.75
N ASP A 54 -8.46 7.32 53.53
CA ASP A 54 -9.14 8.60 53.30
C ASP A 54 -10.01 8.47 52.04
N ALA A 55 -11.30 8.24 52.30
CA ALA A 55 -12.35 8.23 51.30
C ALA A 55 -12.63 9.68 50.88
N SER A 56 -11.78 10.25 50.02
CA SER A 56 -11.99 11.52 49.31
C SER A 56 -10.90 11.76 48.25
N THR A 57 -10.70 10.85 47.30
CA THR A 57 -9.84 11.12 46.13
C THR A 57 -10.41 10.53 44.84
N SER A 58 -10.56 11.42 43.86
CA SER A 58 -10.73 11.22 42.41
C SER A 58 -12.10 10.81 41.85
N SER A 59 -13.12 11.67 41.95
CA SER A 59 -14.23 11.69 40.98
C SER A 59 -13.93 12.55 39.74
N ALA A 60 -12.68 12.99 39.56
CA ALA A 60 -12.31 13.95 38.51
C ALA A 60 -11.90 13.29 37.18
N ASN A 61 -11.55 11.99 37.15
CA ASN A 61 -10.97 11.33 35.96
C ASN A 61 -11.91 10.26 35.35
N THR A 62 -13.23 10.46 35.40
CA THR A 62 -14.18 9.46 34.88
C THR A 62 -14.76 9.83 33.52
N LEU A 63 -14.60 11.07 33.08
CA LEU A 63 -15.08 11.54 31.79
C LEU A 63 -14.00 11.41 30.73
N VAL A 64 -14.42 11.01 29.53
CA VAL A 64 -13.58 10.85 28.35
C VAL A 64 -14.07 11.81 27.29
N GLN A 65 -13.15 12.59 26.72
CA GLN A 65 -13.45 13.48 25.61
C GLN A 65 -13.60 12.65 24.32
N VAL A 66 -14.80 12.64 23.74
CA VAL A 66 -15.17 11.75 22.62
C VAL A 66 -14.32 12.01 21.38
N ASP A 67 -14.08 13.28 21.04
CA ASP A 67 -13.27 13.64 19.88
C ASP A 67 -11.82 13.18 20.03
N ARG A 68 -11.24 13.34 21.21
CA ARG A 68 -9.87 12.88 21.50
C ARG A 68 -9.78 11.36 21.43
N PHE A 69 -10.78 10.65 21.96
CA PHE A 69 -10.86 9.20 21.85
C PHE A 69 -10.96 8.73 20.40
N ALA A 70 -11.84 9.36 19.61
CA ALA A 70 -12.03 9.04 18.20
C ALA A 70 -10.74 9.27 17.38
N GLN A 71 -10.04 10.37 17.63
CA GLN A 71 -8.74 10.66 17.01
C GLN A 71 -7.68 9.60 17.33
N LEU A 72 -7.58 9.16 18.59
CA LEU A 72 -6.62 8.13 19.00
C LEU A 72 -6.90 6.80 18.29
N ILE A 73 -8.16 6.37 18.27
CA ILE A 73 -8.57 5.14 17.58
C ILE A 73 -8.31 5.23 16.08
N ALA A 74 -8.72 6.32 15.43
CA ALA A 74 -8.53 6.49 13.99
C ALA A 74 -7.04 6.55 13.60
N THR A 75 -6.22 7.17 14.44
CA THR A 75 -4.76 7.23 14.26
C THR A 75 -4.13 5.83 14.35
N HIS A 76 -4.52 5.04 15.34
CA HIS A 76 -4.10 3.65 15.46
C HIS A 76 -4.47 2.84 14.22
N TRP A 77 -5.72 2.94 13.77
CA TRP A 77 -6.17 2.25 12.55
C TRP A 77 -5.40 2.68 11.30
N GLN A 78 -5.14 3.98 11.15
CA GLN A 78 -4.39 4.49 10.01
C GLN A 78 -2.97 3.90 9.97
N PHE A 79 -2.22 4.06 11.05
CA PHE A 79 -0.78 3.80 11.02
C PHE A 79 -0.40 2.34 11.29
N ASP A 80 -1.10 1.66 12.20
CA ASP A 80 -0.71 0.31 12.59
C ASP A 80 -1.33 -0.74 11.65
N HIS A 81 -2.46 -0.43 11.02
CA HIS A 81 -3.20 -1.38 10.18
C HIS A 81 -3.27 -0.96 8.70
N LEU A 82 -3.89 0.19 8.41
CA LEU A 82 -4.20 0.56 7.03
C LEU A 82 -2.95 0.87 6.20
N ASP A 83 -1.94 1.52 6.76
CA ASP A 83 -0.68 1.80 6.06
C ASP A 83 0.06 0.49 5.73
N THR A 84 0.10 -0.46 6.67
CA THR A 84 0.67 -1.80 6.45
C THR A 84 -0.06 -2.54 5.34
N ILE A 85 -1.40 -2.53 5.36
CA ILE A 85 -2.24 -3.15 4.32
C ILE A 85 -2.03 -2.47 2.96
N LYS A 86 -1.99 -1.14 2.94
CA LYS A 86 -1.76 -0.33 1.74
C LYS A 86 -0.42 -0.69 1.09
N SER A 87 0.66 -0.71 1.86
CA SER A 87 1.99 -1.08 1.37
C SER A 87 2.05 -2.52 0.87
N ALA A 88 1.55 -3.49 1.65
CA ALA A 88 1.56 -4.90 1.25
C ALA A 88 0.74 -5.16 -0.02
N CYS A 89 -0.41 -4.49 -0.15
CA CYS A 89 -1.24 -4.54 -1.34
C CYS A 89 -0.52 -3.97 -2.58
N TYR A 90 0.22 -2.87 -2.43
CA TYR A 90 0.96 -2.27 -3.54
C TYR A 90 2.07 -3.16 -4.05
N ASP A 91 2.84 -3.74 -3.14
CA ASP A 91 3.90 -4.67 -3.51
C ASP A 91 3.33 -5.91 -4.21
N TYR A 92 2.21 -6.43 -3.69
CA TYR A 92 1.49 -7.54 -4.32
C TYR A 92 1.02 -7.18 -5.74
N ILE A 93 0.32 -6.07 -5.92
CA ILE A 93 -0.19 -5.65 -7.23
C ILE A 93 0.97 -5.40 -8.20
N ALA A 94 2.04 -4.74 -7.76
CA ALA A 94 3.21 -4.51 -8.60
C ALA A 94 3.85 -5.84 -9.04
N GLN A 95 3.97 -6.81 -8.13
CA GLN A 95 4.43 -8.16 -8.48
C GLN A 95 3.51 -8.81 -9.51
N GLN A 96 2.20 -8.77 -9.31
CA GLN A 96 1.24 -9.35 -10.25
C GLN A 96 1.30 -8.67 -11.62
N MET A 97 1.46 -7.34 -11.68
CA MET A 97 1.66 -6.63 -12.95
C MET A 97 2.89 -7.14 -13.71
N ARG A 98 3.99 -7.42 -13.00
CA ARG A 98 5.19 -8.02 -13.62
C ARG A 98 4.91 -9.43 -14.13
N ASP A 99 4.21 -10.24 -13.36
CA ASP A 99 3.94 -11.64 -13.70
C ASP A 99 3.01 -11.77 -14.92
N HIS A 100 2.23 -10.74 -15.24
CA HIS A 100 1.41 -10.67 -16.45
C HIS A 100 2.16 -10.11 -17.66
N ILE A 101 3.45 -9.79 -17.54
CA ILE A 101 4.27 -9.22 -18.60
C ILE A 101 5.45 -10.15 -18.91
N GLU A 102 5.48 -10.67 -20.12
CA GLU A 102 6.56 -11.51 -20.64
C GLU A 102 7.30 -10.79 -21.77
N ILE A 103 8.62 -10.83 -21.72
CA ILE A 103 9.48 -10.28 -22.78
C ILE A 103 10.25 -11.43 -23.39
N SER A 104 10.08 -11.64 -24.69
CA SER A 104 10.72 -12.70 -25.46
C SER A 104 11.75 -12.11 -26.43
N VAL A 105 12.84 -12.83 -26.66
CA VAL A 105 13.91 -12.46 -27.59
C VAL A 105 13.90 -13.44 -28.75
N HIS A 106 13.74 -12.93 -29.96
CA HIS A 106 13.75 -13.71 -31.19
C HIS A 106 15.08 -13.48 -31.89
N GLY A 107 15.88 -14.52 -32.13
CA GLY A 107 17.10 -14.42 -32.95
C GLY A 107 16.97 -15.32 -34.18
N SER A 108 17.36 -14.85 -35.38
CA SER A 108 17.44 -15.76 -36.52
C SER A 108 18.75 -16.55 -36.46
N SER A 109 18.69 -17.81 -36.02
CA SER A 109 19.69 -18.78 -36.46
C SER A 109 19.25 -19.27 -37.83
N GLU A 110 20.00 -18.88 -38.87
CA GLU A 110 19.90 -19.51 -40.20
C GLU A 110 20.43 -20.95 -40.12
N SER A 111 19.68 -21.86 -39.50
CA SER A 111 19.80 -23.31 -39.72
C SER A 111 18.65 -24.05 -39.05
N ASP A 112 17.88 -24.74 -39.88
CA ASP A 112 16.95 -25.84 -39.58
C ASP A 112 15.65 -25.55 -38.83
N ASN A 113 14.59 -25.35 -39.63
CA ASN A 113 13.24 -25.90 -39.48
C ASN A 113 12.88 -26.46 -38.09
N ASN A 114 12.64 -25.58 -37.12
CA ASN A 114 11.71 -25.72 -36.00
C ASN A 114 11.80 -24.45 -35.15
N ASP A 115 10.97 -23.46 -35.48
CA ASP A 115 10.82 -22.21 -34.72
C ASP A 115 10.22 -22.52 -33.35
N ASP A 116 11.08 -22.82 -32.36
CA ASP A 116 10.70 -22.87 -30.96
C ASP A 116 11.16 -21.58 -30.28
N PRO A 117 10.24 -20.66 -29.91
CA PRO A 117 10.61 -19.44 -29.21
C PRO A 117 11.23 -19.79 -27.85
N THR A 118 12.44 -19.30 -27.60
CA THR A 118 13.09 -19.50 -26.31
C THR A 118 12.39 -18.64 -25.25
N LEU A 119 11.42 -19.23 -24.55
CA LEU A 119 10.72 -18.61 -23.42
C LEU A 119 11.71 -18.45 -22.26
N ILE A 120 12.11 -17.22 -21.95
CA ILE A 120 12.93 -16.94 -20.78
C ILE A 120 11.98 -16.79 -19.59
N ALA A 121 11.78 -17.88 -18.84
CA ALA A 121 10.87 -17.96 -17.72
C ALA A 121 11.15 -16.94 -16.58
N THR A 122 10.13 -16.72 -15.76
CA THR A 122 9.93 -15.65 -14.76
C THR A 122 10.50 -15.92 -13.37
N ALA A 123 11.33 -16.95 -13.15
CA ALA A 123 11.79 -17.32 -11.81
C ALA A 123 13.14 -16.68 -11.42
N PRO A 124 13.33 -16.21 -10.16
CA PRO A 124 14.61 -15.68 -9.68
C PRO A 124 15.65 -16.74 -9.33
N ASP A 125 15.31 -18.03 -9.32
CA ASP A 125 16.19 -19.08 -8.79
C ASP A 125 16.71 -20.03 -9.89
N GLN A 126 18.01 -19.89 -10.13
CA GLN A 126 19.01 -20.92 -10.41
C GLN A 126 18.63 -22.03 -11.41
N HIS A 127 19.09 -21.89 -12.66
CA HIS A 127 19.74 -22.98 -13.41
C HIS A 127 20.51 -22.40 -14.61
N PRO A 128 21.79 -22.78 -14.83
CA PRO A 128 22.53 -22.35 -16.01
C PRO A 128 21.98 -23.11 -17.23
N LEU A 129 21.21 -22.43 -18.08
CA LEU A 129 20.80 -22.96 -19.37
C LEU A 129 21.94 -22.83 -20.37
N SER A 130 22.18 -23.91 -21.11
CA SER A 130 23.14 -24.01 -22.21
C SER A 130 22.80 -23.04 -23.35
N ALA A 131 23.18 -21.77 -23.20
CA ALA A 131 23.20 -20.77 -24.26
C ALA A 131 24.36 -21.09 -25.22
N SER A 132 24.06 -21.79 -26.31
CA SER A 132 25.09 -22.22 -27.28
C SER A 132 25.33 -21.22 -28.41
N SER A 133 24.61 -20.09 -28.46
CA SER A 133 24.68 -19.16 -29.60
C SER A 133 24.51 -17.67 -29.27
N ILE A 134 24.34 -17.29 -28.01
CA ILE A 134 24.31 -15.89 -27.58
C ILE A 134 25.65 -15.58 -26.91
N SER A 135 26.35 -14.53 -27.35
CA SER A 135 27.60 -14.14 -26.69
C SER A 135 27.31 -13.79 -25.23
N SER A 136 28.20 -14.15 -24.30
CA SER A 136 27.95 -13.88 -22.87
C SER A 136 27.77 -12.39 -22.55
N SER A 137 28.21 -11.50 -23.46
CA SER A 137 28.00 -10.06 -23.36
C SER A 137 26.56 -9.67 -23.68
N ASP A 138 25.95 -10.29 -24.69
CA ASP A 138 24.58 -9.96 -25.11
C ASP A 138 23.54 -10.50 -24.11
N VAL A 139 23.82 -11.65 -23.47
CA VAL A 139 23.00 -12.18 -22.36
C VAL A 139 22.97 -11.20 -21.19
N MET A 140 24.15 -10.65 -20.82
CA MET A 140 24.25 -9.68 -19.71
C MET A 140 23.50 -8.38 -20.02
N ASP A 141 23.62 -7.86 -21.24
CA ASP A 141 22.93 -6.63 -21.65
C ASP A 141 21.39 -6.83 -21.67
N LEU A 142 20.92 -8.01 -22.05
CA LEU A 142 19.49 -8.38 -22.00
C LEU A 142 18.97 -8.51 -20.56
N ASP A 143 19.73 -9.12 -19.65
CA ASP A 143 19.35 -9.23 -18.24
C ASP A 143 19.29 -7.84 -17.57
N ILE A 144 20.21 -6.94 -17.91
CA ILE A 144 20.19 -5.55 -17.43
C ILE A 144 18.95 -4.83 -17.97
N LEU A 145 18.68 -4.94 -19.28
CA LEU A 145 17.51 -4.32 -19.89
C LEU A 145 16.21 -4.83 -19.24
N ARG A 146 16.12 -6.14 -19.00
CA ARG A 146 15.00 -6.78 -18.31
C ARG A 146 14.83 -6.23 -16.89
N ALA A 147 15.91 -6.18 -16.12
CA ALA A 147 15.87 -5.66 -14.75
C ALA A 147 15.41 -4.19 -14.72
N GLN A 148 15.85 -3.38 -15.67
CA GLN A 148 15.43 -1.98 -15.78
C GLN A 148 13.97 -1.83 -16.17
N ILE A 149 13.48 -2.62 -17.12
CA ILE A 149 12.07 -2.64 -17.51
C ILE A 149 11.19 -3.01 -16.30
N PHE A 150 11.54 -4.07 -15.56
CA PHE A 150 10.78 -4.46 -14.38
C PHE A 150 10.87 -3.46 -13.23
N GLY A 151 12.02 -2.80 -13.06
CA GLY A 151 12.16 -1.68 -12.13
C GLY A 151 11.26 -0.50 -12.51
N ALA A 152 11.17 -0.18 -13.79
CA ALA A 152 10.32 0.88 -14.30
C ALA A 152 8.83 0.55 -14.14
N ILE A 153 8.41 -0.70 -14.40
CA ILE A 153 7.03 -1.16 -14.15
C ILE A 153 6.68 -0.98 -12.68
N GLN A 154 7.53 -1.45 -11.77
CA GLN A 154 7.30 -1.33 -10.33
C GLN A 154 7.19 0.15 -9.91
N ALA A 155 8.05 1.03 -10.44
CA ALA A 155 7.98 2.47 -10.15
C ALA A 155 6.70 3.11 -10.72
N HIS A 156 6.30 2.74 -11.94
CA HIS A 156 5.09 3.27 -12.59
C HIS A 156 3.83 2.86 -11.82
N VAL A 157 3.71 1.56 -11.51
CA VAL A 157 2.60 1.02 -10.72
C VAL A 157 2.61 1.62 -9.31
N GLY A 158 3.76 1.65 -8.65
CA GLY A 158 3.95 2.23 -7.33
C GLY A 158 3.62 3.73 -7.26
N GLY A 159 3.73 4.47 -8.37
CA GLY A 159 3.29 5.86 -8.46
C GLY A 159 1.78 6.03 -8.63
N ARG A 160 1.10 5.09 -9.30
CA ARG A 160 -0.34 5.19 -9.58
C ARG A 160 -1.24 4.61 -8.48
N LEU A 161 -0.80 3.54 -7.81
CA LEU A 161 -1.61 2.91 -6.77
C LEU A 161 -1.93 3.82 -5.57
N PRO A 162 -1.02 4.69 -5.08
CA PRO A 162 -1.32 5.71 -4.08
C PRO A 162 -2.46 6.63 -4.49
N ILE A 163 -2.42 7.15 -5.71
CA ILE A 163 -3.43 8.08 -6.24
C ILE A 163 -4.80 7.41 -6.26
N MET A 164 -4.87 6.19 -6.82
CA MET A 164 -6.11 5.42 -6.87
C MET A 164 -6.65 5.08 -5.47
N TRP A 165 -5.79 4.75 -4.52
CA TRP A 165 -6.22 4.52 -3.14
C TRP A 165 -6.82 5.77 -2.52
N ASP A 166 -6.21 6.94 -2.74
CA ASP A 166 -6.70 8.19 -2.19
C ASP A 166 -8.05 8.60 -2.82
N GLU A 167 -8.28 8.25 -4.10
CA GLU A 167 -9.57 8.45 -4.79
C GLU A 167 -10.67 7.49 -4.31
N LEU A 168 -10.35 6.21 -4.08
CA LEU A 168 -11.32 5.17 -3.74
C LEU A 168 -11.50 4.94 -2.23
N GLY A 169 -10.52 5.35 -1.43
CA GLY A 169 -10.39 5.05 -0.01
C GLY A 169 -10.90 6.13 0.93
N ASP A 170 -11.77 7.03 0.47
CA ASP A 170 -12.30 8.16 1.25
C ASP A 170 -12.89 7.72 2.62
N LYS A 171 -13.53 6.54 2.66
CA LYS A 171 -14.09 5.94 3.89
C LYS A 171 -13.07 5.31 4.82
N LEU A 172 -11.87 5.02 4.33
CA LEU A 172 -10.79 4.46 5.13
C LEU A 172 -9.83 5.55 5.64
N GLY A 173 -9.97 6.79 5.16
CA GLY A 173 -9.19 7.90 5.67
C GLY A 173 -9.49 8.21 7.13
N ARG A 174 -8.48 8.69 7.87
CA ARG A 174 -8.59 9.10 9.27
C ARG A 174 -9.85 9.92 9.60
N PRO A 175 -10.24 10.96 8.83
CA PRO A 175 -11.44 11.75 9.14
C PRO A 175 -12.75 10.95 9.10
N ALA A 176 -12.84 9.97 8.20
CA ALA A 176 -14.03 9.12 8.09
C ALA A 176 -14.14 8.15 9.27
N ILE A 177 -13.01 7.56 9.67
CA ILE A 177 -12.93 6.67 10.84
C ILE A 177 -13.21 7.46 12.12
N GLU A 178 -12.62 8.64 12.30
CA GLU A 178 -12.90 9.54 13.44
C GLU A 178 -14.40 9.80 13.59
N LEU A 179 -15.06 10.20 12.50
CA LEU A 179 -16.49 10.46 12.49
C LEU A 179 -17.33 9.20 12.76
N TYR A 180 -16.89 8.04 12.27
CA TYR A 180 -17.55 6.77 12.53
C TYR A 180 -17.45 6.38 14.01
N VAL A 181 -16.24 6.43 14.59
CA VAL A 181 -15.99 6.13 16.00
C VAL A 181 -16.77 7.07 16.91
N ARG A 182 -16.78 8.38 16.62
CA ARG A 182 -17.58 9.35 17.38
C ARG A 182 -19.05 8.95 17.44
N ARG A 183 -19.66 8.65 16.28
CA ARG A 183 -21.07 8.23 16.20
C ARG A 183 -21.31 6.93 16.95
N LEU A 184 -20.39 5.98 16.84
CA LEU A 184 -20.49 4.69 17.49
C LEU A 184 -20.43 4.81 19.02
N VAL A 185 -19.47 5.57 19.54
CA VAL A 185 -19.34 5.88 20.98
C VAL A 185 -20.59 6.55 21.51
N LEU A 186 -21.07 7.60 20.82
CA LEU A 186 -22.30 8.29 21.23
C LEU A 186 -23.53 7.38 21.11
N SER A 187 -23.57 6.41 20.20
CA SER A 187 -24.71 5.47 20.12
C SER A 187 -24.77 4.50 21.30
N HIS A 188 -23.61 4.10 21.85
CA HIS A 188 -23.53 3.15 22.97
C HIS A 188 -23.52 3.84 24.33
N CYS A 189 -22.88 5.01 24.44
CA CYS A 189 -22.60 5.67 25.71
C CYS A 189 -23.35 6.98 25.96
N ASN A 190 -24.26 7.38 25.06
CA ASN A 190 -25.13 8.54 25.29
C ASN A 190 -26.33 8.16 26.17
N ALA A 191 -26.06 7.88 27.45
CA ALA A 191 -27.07 7.58 28.46
C ALA A 191 -27.17 8.65 29.56
N SER A 192 -26.37 9.71 29.53
CA SER A 192 -26.38 10.75 30.57
C SER A 192 -27.13 12.00 30.10
N ASN A 193 -28.04 12.48 30.94
CA ASN A 193 -29.03 13.54 30.72
C ASN A 193 -28.48 14.95 30.39
N ASN A 194 -27.23 15.07 29.94
CA ASN A 194 -26.62 16.32 29.55
C ASN A 194 -26.40 16.28 28.04
N ASN A 195 -27.01 17.23 27.32
CA ASN A 195 -26.95 17.40 25.86
C ASN A 195 -25.54 17.75 25.32
N ASP A 196 -24.50 17.48 26.10
CA ASP A 196 -23.11 17.77 25.80
C ASP A 196 -22.50 16.53 25.14
N GLY A 197 -22.81 16.32 23.85
CA GLY A 197 -22.37 15.17 23.04
C GLY A 197 -20.86 15.08 22.78
N ASP A 198 -20.07 15.65 23.69
CA ASP A 198 -18.62 15.78 23.64
C ASP A 198 -17.93 14.91 24.70
N HIS A 199 -18.67 14.42 25.72
CA HIS A 199 -18.12 13.64 26.84
C HIS A 199 -18.90 12.35 27.10
N VAL A 200 -18.20 11.28 27.48
CA VAL A 200 -18.80 10.00 27.92
C VAL A 200 -18.10 9.46 29.16
N GLU A 201 -18.79 8.60 29.91
CA GLU A 201 -18.18 7.91 31.05
C GLU A 201 -17.19 6.84 30.58
N HIS A 202 -16.00 6.82 31.19
CA HIS A 202 -14.99 5.80 30.93
C HIS A 202 -15.52 4.38 31.18
N ALA A 203 -16.32 4.20 32.25
CA ALA A 203 -16.92 2.91 32.58
C ALA A 203 -17.78 2.37 31.42
N CYS A 204 -18.51 3.25 30.74
CA CYS A 204 -19.30 2.87 29.58
C CYS A 204 -18.43 2.40 28.40
N LEU A 205 -17.33 3.10 28.10
CA LEU A 205 -16.42 2.69 27.04
C LEU A 205 -15.79 1.31 27.30
N VAL A 206 -15.47 1.01 28.56
CA VAL A 206 -14.97 -0.32 28.94
C VAL A 206 -16.06 -1.37 28.82
N GLU A 207 -17.28 -1.07 29.27
CA GLU A 207 -18.42 -1.99 29.19
C GLU A 207 -18.78 -2.37 27.74
N TYR A 208 -18.81 -1.38 26.84
CA TYR A 208 -19.13 -1.58 25.42
C TYR A 208 -17.89 -1.77 24.53
N GLY A 209 -16.69 -1.92 25.11
CA GLY A 209 -15.44 -1.88 24.35
C GLY A 209 -15.37 -2.95 23.27
N HIS A 210 -15.77 -4.19 23.58
CA HIS A 210 -15.78 -5.27 22.60
C HIS A 210 -16.76 -5.01 21.44
N GLN A 211 -17.94 -4.45 21.71
CA GLN A 211 -18.92 -4.12 20.68
C GLN A 211 -18.42 -2.98 19.79
N ILE A 212 -17.86 -1.93 20.41
CA ILE A 212 -17.29 -0.78 19.70
C ILE A 212 -16.16 -1.26 18.78
N LEU A 213 -15.23 -2.07 19.28
CA LEU A 213 -14.12 -2.58 18.48
C LEU A 213 -14.60 -3.44 17.31
N ALA A 214 -15.51 -4.39 17.57
CA ALA A 214 -16.05 -5.28 16.53
C ALA A 214 -16.81 -4.52 15.43
N GLU A 215 -17.49 -3.42 15.75
CA GLU A 215 -18.13 -2.56 14.76
C GLU A 215 -17.11 -1.75 13.94
N ILE A 216 -16.01 -1.30 14.55
CA ILE A 216 -14.91 -0.64 13.83
C ILE A 216 -14.22 -1.63 12.90
N ASP A 217 -13.89 -2.84 13.36
CA ASP A 217 -13.33 -3.90 12.52
C ASP A 217 -14.22 -4.15 11.31
N ARG A 218 -15.53 -4.32 11.55
CA ARG A 218 -16.51 -4.56 10.49
C ARG A 218 -16.61 -3.39 9.52
N TYR A 219 -16.51 -2.15 10.01
CA TYR A 219 -16.47 -0.96 9.17
C TYR A 219 -15.25 -0.98 8.25
N VAL A 220 -14.06 -1.16 8.81
CA VAL A 220 -12.79 -1.18 8.07
C VAL A 220 -12.77 -2.31 7.04
N VAL A 221 -13.06 -3.54 7.45
CA VAL A 221 -13.07 -4.71 6.56
C VAL A 221 -14.06 -4.53 5.42
N ARG A 222 -15.28 -4.05 5.70
CA ARG A 222 -16.29 -3.79 4.65
C ARG A 222 -15.79 -2.79 3.62
N HIS A 223 -15.17 -1.70 4.08
CA HIS A 223 -14.69 -0.66 3.18
C HIS A 223 -13.43 -1.08 2.41
N LEU A 224 -12.54 -1.91 3.00
CA LEU A 224 -11.43 -2.53 2.30
C LEU A 224 -11.90 -3.49 1.20
N VAL A 225 -12.88 -4.36 1.50
CA VAL A 225 -13.47 -5.28 0.51
C VAL A 225 -14.05 -4.51 -0.67
N ASN A 226 -14.82 -3.46 -0.39
CA ASN A 226 -15.39 -2.62 -1.45
C ASN A 226 -14.31 -1.92 -2.30
N LEU A 227 -13.29 -1.36 -1.64
CA LEU A 227 -12.15 -0.74 -2.32
C LEU A 227 -11.45 -1.75 -3.23
N PHE A 228 -11.17 -2.96 -2.75
CA PHE A 228 -10.52 -4.00 -3.54
C PHE A 228 -11.40 -4.53 -4.68
N ASP A 229 -12.72 -4.59 -4.50
CA ASP A 229 -13.64 -4.93 -5.57
C ASP A 229 -13.59 -3.91 -6.70
N ILE A 230 -13.63 -2.62 -6.38
CA ILE A 230 -13.55 -1.55 -7.38
C ILE A 230 -12.17 -1.55 -8.04
N MET A 231 -11.10 -1.63 -7.24
CA MET A 231 -9.73 -1.67 -7.73
C MET A 231 -9.51 -2.79 -8.74
N ASN A 232 -9.85 -4.03 -8.36
CA ASN A 232 -9.71 -5.21 -9.20
C ASN A 232 -10.74 -5.25 -10.36
N GLY A 233 -11.90 -4.63 -10.14
CA GLY A 233 -12.99 -4.51 -11.10
C GLY A 233 -12.70 -3.57 -12.27
N GLU A 234 -12.13 -2.40 -11.94
CA GLU A 234 -12.18 -1.24 -12.82
C GLU A 234 -10.81 -0.63 -13.11
N TYR A 235 -9.78 -0.88 -12.29
CA TYR A 235 -8.51 -0.16 -12.38
C TYR A 235 -7.31 -1.03 -12.77
N LEU A 236 -7.20 -2.24 -12.23
CA LEU A 236 -5.98 -3.05 -12.39
C LEU A 236 -5.76 -3.51 -13.84
N GLU A 237 -6.79 -3.96 -14.54
CA GLU A 237 -6.65 -4.33 -15.95
C GLU A 237 -6.29 -3.13 -16.85
N PRO A 238 -6.96 -1.95 -16.76
CA PRO A 238 -6.52 -0.77 -17.48
C PRO A 238 -5.10 -0.33 -17.15
N LEU A 239 -4.67 -0.45 -15.88
CA LEU A 239 -3.29 -0.17 -15.48
C LEU A 239 -2.30 -1.11 -16.17
N LEU A 240 -2.61 -2.41 -16.26
CA LEU A 240 -1.81 -3.38 -17.00
C LEU A 240 -1.74 -3.02 -18.50
N GLN A 241 -2.86 -2.68 -19.12
CA GLN A 241 -2.91 -2.32 -20.54
C GLN A 241 -2.13 -1.04 -20.86
N HIS A 242 -2.21 -0.03 -19.98
CA HIS A 242 -1.45 1.20 -20.13
C HIS A 242 0.05 0.94 -19.98
N THR A 243 0.43 0.18 -18.94
CA THR A 243 1.81 -0.24 -18.72
C THR A 243 2.35 -1.01 -19.94
N ALA A 244 1.57 -1.94 -20.49
CA ALA A 244 1.94 -2.68 -21.70
C ALA A 244 2.13 -1.78 -22.92
N THR A 245 1.27 -0.76 -23.08
CA THR A 245 1.38 0.21 -24.17
C THR A 245 2.70 0.99 -24.07
N ASP A 246 3.04 1.46 -22.87
CA ASP A 246 4.29 2.17 -22.60
C ASP A 246 5.50 1.27 -22.89
N LEU A 247 5.44 -0.01 -22.48
CA LEU A 247 6.50 -0.97 -22.75
C LEU A 247 6.66 -1.28 -24.24
N HIS A 248 5.58 -1.40 -25.00
CA HIS A 248 5.66 -1.58 -26.44
C HIS A 248 6.43 -0.44 -27.11
N GLN A 249 6.24 0.82 -26.66
CA GLN A 249 6.97 1.97 -27.19
C GLN A 249 8.47 1.89 -26.84
N VAL A 250 8.79 1.51 -25.60
CA VAL A 250 10.17 1.30 -25.15
C VAL A 250 10.86 0.20 -25.97
N LEU A 251 10.21 -0.96 -26.15
CA LEU A 251 10.77 -2.05 -26.95
C LEU A 251 10.91 -1.67 -28.43
N ALA A 252 9.96 -0.92 -29.00
CA ALA A 252 10.07 -0.42 -30.37
C ALA A 252 11.29 0.49 -30.56
N TYR A 253 11.57 1.35 -29.57
CA TYR A 253 12.77 2.18 -29.57
C TYR A 253 14.04 1.32 -29.56
N PHE A 254 14.14 0.33 -28.66
CA PHE A 254 15.30 -0.55 -28.57
C PHE A 254 15.51 -1.40 -29.84
N ASN A 255 14.43 -1.98 -30.38
CA ASN A 255 14.46 -2.72 -31.64
C ASN A 255 14.97 -1.87 -32.81
N THR A 256 14.66 -0.57 -32.81
CA THR A 256 15.11 0.35 -33.87
C THR A 256 16.53 0.87 -33.62
N ALA A 257 16.84 1.25 -32.38
CA ALA A 257 18.06 1.98 -32.03
C ALA A 257 19.27 1.07 -31.76
N LEU A 258 19.05 -0.12 -31.20
CA LEU A 258 20.11 -1.06 -30.84
C LEU A 258 20.17 -2.26 -31.79
N PHE A 259 19.02 -2.77 -32.23
CA PHE A 259 18.93 -4.01 -33.00
C PHE A 259 18.65 -3.80 -34.50
N SER A 260 18.82 -2.59 -35.03
CA SER A 260 18.56 -2.28 -36.45
C SER A 260 19.40 -3.08 -37.45
N HIS A 261 20.52 -3.65 -37.00
CA HIS A 261 21.44 -4.45 -37.80
C HIS A 261 21.58 -5.91 -37.32
N GLU A 262 20.88 -6.29 -36.25
CA GLU A 262 20.95 -7.61 -35.66
C GLU A 262 19.66 -8.40 -35.96
N THR A 263 19.76 -9.73 -36.00
CA THR A 263 18.60 -10.62 -36.21
C THR A 263 17.78 -10.81 -34.92
N THR A 264 18.17 -10.10 -33.86
CA THR A 264 17.57 -10.11 -32.53
C THR A 264 16.43 -9.09 -32.46
N ARG A 265 15.26 -9.53 -32.01
CA ARG A 265 14.09 -8.67 -31.76
C ARG A 265 13.45 -8.98 -30.42
N LEU A 266 13.11 -7.92 -29.70
CA LEU A 266 12.34 -7.99 -28.46
C LEU A 266 10.85 -7.91 -28.78
N SER A 267 10.06 -8.78 -28.16
CA SER A 267 8.60 -8.72 -28.21
C SER A 267 8.01 -8.82 -26.80
N LEU A 268 6.90 -8.11 -26.62
CA LEU A 268 6.11 -8.13 -25.41
C LEU A 268 4.94 -9.09 -25.60
N HIS A 269 4.71 -9.96 -24.63
CA HIS A 269 3.49 -10.72 -24.47
C HIS A 269 2.84 -10.32 -23.15
N VAL A 270 1.55 -10.00 -23.19
CA VAL A 270 0.78 -9.59 -22.01
C VAL A 270 -0.24 -10.67 -21.73
N LEU A 271 -0.15 -11.28 -20.55
CA LEU A 271 -1.11 -12.26 -20.10
C LEU A 271 -2.40 -11.57 -19.64
N PRO A 272 -3.59 -12.16 -19.88
CA PRO A 272 -4.84 -11.58 -19.42
C PRO A 272 -4.90 -11.47 -17.90
N TRP A 273 -5.45 -10.37 -17.38
CA TRP A 273 -5.63 -10.16 -15.96
C TRP A 273 -6.56 -11.21 -15.34
N LYS A 274 -6.07 -11.98 -14.37
CA LYS A 274 -6.83 -13.07 -13.73
C LYS A 274 -7.72 -12.58 -12.58
N GLN A 275 -8.72 -11.78 -12.89
CA GLN A 275 -9.54 -11.06 -11.90
C GLN A 275 -10.03 -11.89 -10.69
N ALA A 276 -10.49 -13.13 -10.89
CA ALA A 276 -11.02 -13.98 -9.82
C ALA A 276 -9.94 -14.45 -8.83
N GLU A 277 -8.74 -14.76 -9.32
CA GLU A 277 -7.59 -15.17 -8.50
C GLU A 277 -7.10 -13.99 -7.66
N GLN A 278 -6.96 -12.84 -8.30
CA GLN A 278 -6.49 -11.60 -7.67
C GLN A 278 -7.44 -11.12 -6.56
N ARG A 279 -8.75 -11.25 -6.78
CA ARG A 279 -9.77 -10.89 -5.79
C ARG A 279 -9.60 -11.64 -4.48
N THR A 280 -9.28 -12.94 -4.54
CA THR A 280 -9.15 -13.77 -3.34
C THR A 280 -7.98 -13.29 -2.47
N HIS A 281 -6.82 -13.05 -3.08
CA HIS A 281 -5.65 -12.52 -2.38
C HIS A 281 -5.88 -11.11 -1.81
N LEU A 282 -6.57 -10.24 -2.56
CA LEU A 282 -6.91 -8.91 -2.06
C LEU A 282 -7.83 -8.96 -0.83
N TYR A 283 -8.75 -9.93 -0.80
CA TYR A 283 -9.61 -10.14 0.37
C TYR A 283 -8.86 -10.67 1.59
N ASP A 284 -7.79 -11.44 1.40
CA ASP A 284 -6.93 -11.87 2.51
C ASP A 284 -6.29 -10.66 3.22
N PHE A 285 -5.90 -9.62 2.46
CA PHE A 285 -5.44 -8.36 3.07
C PHE A 285 -6.55 -7.68 3.87
N ALA A 286 -7.79 -7.65 3.36
CA ALA A 286 -8.91 -7.08 4.11
C ALA A 286 -9.17 -7.87 5.41
N ALA A 287 -9.11 -9.20 5.36
CA ALA A 287 -9.28 -10.06 6.53
C ALA A 287 -8.14 -9.90 7.56
N SER A 288 -6.94 -9.56 7.11
CA SER A 288 -5.81 -9.31 8.01
C SER A 288 -6.02 -8.10 8.92
N ALA A 289 -6.83 -7.12 8.50
CA ALA A 289 -7.13 -5.91 9.26
C ALA A 289 -7.76 -6.19 10.63
N SER A 290 -8.59 -7.24 10.73
CA SER A 290 -9.27 -7.60 11.98
C SER A 290 -8.52 -8.64 12.82
N ASN A 291 -7.47 -9.26 12.27
CA ASN A 291 -6.75 -10.38 12.90
C ASN A 291 -5.45 -9.96 13.58
N SER A 292 -5.22 -8.65 13.77
CA SER A 292 -4.02 -8.17 14.46
C SER A 292 -4.04 -8.57 15.95
N PRO A 293 -2.93 -9.10 16.49
CA PRO A 293 -2.83 -9.45 17.91
C PRO A 293 -3.04 -8.25 18.85
N ASP A 294 -2.93 -7.02 18.34
CA ASP A 294 -3.18 -5.81 19.11
C ASP A 294 -4.67 -5.62 19.48
N HIS A 295 -5.59 -6.23 18.72
CA HIS A 295 -7.03 -6.26 19.05
C HIS A 295 -7.37 -7.23 20.19
N ALA A 296 -6.43 -8.08 20.61
CA ALA A 296 -6.66 -9.09 21.65
C ALA A 296 -6.57 -8.53 23.08
N SER A 297 -6.09 -7.30 23.26
CA SER A 297 -6.00 -6.60 24.54
C SER A 297 -6.94 -5.40 24.58
N ASP A 298 -7.29 -4.93 25.79
CA ASP A 298 -8.27 -3.86 26.09
C ASP A 298 -7.89 -2.49 25.48
N ILE A 299 -7.88 -2.40 24.15
CA ILE A 299 -7.44 -1.24 23.39
C ILE A 299 -8.39 -0.06 23.56
N ILE A 300 -9.69 -0.37 23.72
CA ILE A 300 -10.70 0.63 24.03
C ILE A 300 -10.44 1.22 25.42
N GLY A 301 -10.22 0.41 26.44
CA GLY A 301 -9.85 0.88 27.77
C GLY A 301 -8.56 1.70 27.76
N TYR A 302 -7.53 1.25 27.03
CA TYR A 302 -6.28 1.99 26.88
C TYR A 302 -6.48 3.40 26.27
N TYR A 303 -7.16 3.50 25.14
CA TYR A 303 -7.41 4.80 24.50
C TYR A 303 -8.42 5.66 25.27
N ALA A 304 -9.39 5.04 25.95
CA ALA A 304 -10.29 5.75 26.85
C ALA A 304 -9.52 6.39 28.01
N ASN A 305 -8.54 5.70 28.60
CA ASN A 305 -7.66 6.26 29.63
C ASN A 305 -6.87 7.47 29.13
N LEU A 306 -6.31 7.38 27.91
CA LEU A 306 -5.55 8.48 27.31
C LEU A 306 -6.42 9.70 26.97
N ALA A 307 -7.71 9.50 26.73
CA ALA A 307 -8.66 10.56 26.39
C ALA A 307 -9.43 11.12 27.61
N ARG A 308 -9.07 10.73 28.84
CA ARG A 308 -9.66 11.28 30.08
C ARG A 308 -9.35 12.77 30.24
N ILE A 309 -10.29 13.47 30.87
CA ILE A 309 -10.19 14.87 31.31
C ILE A 309 -10.43 14.99 32.80
#